data_AF-A0AAV9URL8-F1
#
_entry.id   AF-A0AAV9URL8-F1
#
_cell.length_a   1.000
_cell.length_b   1.000
_cell.length_c   1.000
_cell.angle_alpha   90.00
_cell.angle_beta   90.00
_cell.angle_gamma   90.00
#
_symmetry.space_group_name_H-M   'P 1'
#
loop_
_entity.id
_entity.type
_entity.pdbx_description
1 polymer ?
#
loop_
_entity_poly.entity_id
_entity_poly.type
_entity_poly.pdbx_seq_one_letter_code
_entity_poly.pdbx_strand_id
1 'polypeptide(L)'
;MLDKTASGLVHGMLASSLKITPFAIMSRPVAGVRGDTVIVTLPGSPKGAKENLESIIKLLPHACIQAAGGDSRVIHSGGMKQLEKEAGVASSGGVHDHHSHLYESGGLASDDAAGMTSGCGHHHHAPTPRTQQDGELRSNDLTGDVTQRHRSSPYPMVSVKEAHKLVAQKIPASEVVKKKVDAGLVGYILAEDVRAKESVPAFRASIVDGYAVVHTDGVGIYPVVGVSHAAPGEMKPLEAGQIARITTGAPLPPGATAVVMVEDTRIAKATEDGTEELEIEILASGLTELENVREVGSDMKTGDLLLRKGAEITAVGGEIGLLASVGIVEIEVYKKPVVGVLSTGDEIVPHDRDEALKVGEVRDSNRPTLLAAINARGYEAVDLGIAKDQPGTLEDVLKDALSKVDVIITTGGVSMGEKDLLKPTIERTFNGTIHFGRVAMKPGKPTTFATIPVGANASKPIFSLPGNPASATVTFHLFVLPALRQLAGYIGDDIHLAKALVVVEQDLVLDPRPEYHRAAIRIDKSGGLVARSTGGQRSSRIGSMEAANALLCLPGLSEVGDKRTRIPRGDKVEALIIGELKVSGF
;
A
#
# COMPACT_ATOMS: atom_id res chain seq x y z
N MET A 1 -2.40 54.52 -13.34
CA MET A 1 -1.50 53.38 -13.03
C MET A 1 -0.85 52.92 -14.33
N LEU A 2 0.39 52.46 -14.26
CA LEU A 2 1.11 51.80 -15.36
C LEU A 2 0.70 50.33 -15.39
N ASP A 3 0.63 49.73 -16.58
CA ASP A 3 0.35 48.29 -16.75
C ASP A 3 1.62 47.45 -16.52
N LYS A 4 2.78 48.01 -16.89
CA LYS A 4 4.11 47.41 -16.65
C LYS A 4 5.10 48.50 -16.23
N THR A 5 5.91 48.23 -15.21
CA THR A 5 6.98 49.14 -14.78
C THR A 5 8.27 48.87 -15.55
N ALA A 6 8.97 49.93 -15.98
CA ALA A 6 10.28 49.86 -16.63
C ALA A 6 11.39 50.32 -15.66
N SER A 7 11.63 49.54 -14.59
CA SER A 7 12.59 49.88 -13.53
C SER A 7 14.03 50.09 -14.04
N GLY A 8 14.42 49.41 -15.13
CA GLY A 8 15.73 49.62 -15.76
C GLY A 8 15.94 51.04 -16.29
N LEU A 9 14.92 51.67 -16.87
CA LEU A 9 14.99 53.07 -17.33
C LEU A 9 15.11 54.04 -16.15
N VAL A 10 14.40 53.75 -15.05
CA VAL A 10 14.49 54.52 -13.79
C VAL A 10 15.91 54.44 -13.23
N HIS A 11 16.49 53.23 -13.16
CA HIS A 11 17.87 53.05 -12.70
C HIS A 11 18.89 53.74 -13.60
N GLY A 12 18.74 53.68 -14.93
CA GLY A 12 19.63 54.35 -15.88
C GLY A 12 19.62 55.88 -15.73
N MET A 13 18.44 56.47 -15.57
CA MET A 13 18.26 57.89 -15.30
C MET A 13 18.88 58.32 -13.95
N LEU A 14 18.63 57.55 -12.89
CA LEU A 14 19.20 57.82 -11.57
C LEU A 14 20.72 57.68 -11.56
N ALA A 15 21.26 56.61 -12.14
CA ALA A 15 22.71 56.38 -12.23
C ALA A 15 23.43 57.47 -13.04
N SER A 16 22.82 57.98 -14.11
CA SER A 16 23.37 59.08 -14.89
C SER A 16 23.32 60.41 -14.13
N SER A 17 22.21 60.69 -13.46
CA SER A 17 22.04 61.90 -12.66
C SER A 17 22.96 61.94 -11.44
N LEU A 18 23.22 60.79 -10.81
CA LEU A 18 24.12 60.65 -9.67
C LEU A 18 25.58 61.01 -9.99
N LYS A 19 26.01 60.89 -11.26
CA LYS A 19 27.34 61.33 -11.70
C LYS A 19 27.48 62.86 -11.71
N ILE A 20 26.35 63.59 -11.72
CA ILE A 20 26.30 65.05 -11.82
C ILE A 20 26.01 65.68 -10.47
N THR A 21 25.07 65.10 -9.71
CA THR A 21 24.70 65.62 -8.39
C THR A 21 24.31 64.50 -7.43
N PRO A 22 24.83 64.50 -6.18
CA PRO A 22 24.44 63.51 -5.17
C PRO A 22 22.96 63.64 -4.78
N PHE A 23 22.33 64.81 -4.96
CA PHE A 23 20.91 65.04 -4.67
C PHE A 23 19.97 64.26 -5.62
N ALA A 24 20.49 63.72 -6.72
CA ALA A 24 19.71 62.89 -7.64
C ALA A 24 19.09 61.66 -6.95
N ILE A 25 19.68 61.18 -5.85
CA ILE A 25 19.14 60.07 -5.05
C ILE A 25 17.74 60.37 -4.49
N MET A 26 17.38 61.65 -4.32
CA MET A 26 16.08 62.06 -3.80
C MET A 26 15.01 62.16 -4.89
N SER A 27 15.39 62.03 -6.17
CA SER A 27 14.44 62.09 -7.28
C SER A 27 13.58 60.82 -7.32
N ARG A 28 12.31 60.96 -7.71
CA ARG A 28 11.33 59.86 -7.80
C ARG A 28 10.86 59.66 -9.25
N PRO A 29 11.76 59.38 -10.21
CA PRO A 29 11.35 59.16 -11.58
C PRO A 29 10.54 57.88 -11.70
N VAL A 30 9.52 57.92 -12.55
CA VAL A 30 8.64 56.81 -12.89
C VAL A 30 8.78 56.55 -14.38
N ALA A 31 8.99 55.29 -14.76
CA ALA A 31 8.98 54.85 -16.14
C ALA A 31 8.23 53.53 -16.29
N GLY A 32 7.51 53.37 -17.39
CA GLY A 32 6.78 52.13 -17.69
C GLY A 32 5.87 52.28 -18.89
N VAL A 33 4.95 51.34 -19.04
CA VAL A 33 4.04 51.25 -20.18
C VAL A 33 2.60 51.27 -19.69
N ARG A 34 1.73 51.98 -20.42
CA ARG A 34 0.28 51.93 -20.27
C ARG A 34 -0.36 51.82 -21.67
N GLY A 35 -1.09 50.73 -21.93
CA GLY A 35 -1.45 50.34 -23.29
C GLY A 35 -0.21 50.20 -24.17
N ASP A 36 -0.22 50.84 -25.35
CA ASP A 36 0.93 50.88 -26.27
C ASP A 36 1.83 52.13 -26.06
N THR A 37 1.65 52.84 -24.94
CA THR A 37 2.36 54.10 -24.66
C THR A 37 3.45 53.91 -23.62
N VAL A 38 4.69 54.26 -23.98
CA VAL A 38 5.81 54.39 -23.04
C VAL A 38 5.69 55.72 -22.30
N ILE A 39 5.65 55.67 -20.98
CA ILE A 39 5.57 56.84 -20.09
C ILE A 39 6.89 56.94 -19.33
N VAL A 40 7.53 58.11 -19.40
CA VAL A 40 8.72 58.43 -18.62
C VAL A 40 8.57 59.83 -18.02
N THR A 41 8.78 59.96 -16.71
CA THR A 41 8.80 61.27 -16.04
C THR A 41 10.21 61.82 -16.00
N LEU A 42 10.38 63.08 -16.38
CA LEU A 42 11.65 63.80 -16.31
C LEU A 42 11.64 64.82 -15.15
N PRO A 43 12.80 65.20 -14.59
CA PRO A 43 12.89 66.26 -13.59
C PRO A 43 12.32 67.59 -14.09
N GLY A 44 11.83 68.44 -13.18
CA GLY A 44 11.22 69.73 -13.53
C GLY A 44 12.21 70.81 -13.98
N SER A 45 13.51 70.68 -13.70
CA SER A 45 14.51 71.63 -14.18
C SER A 45 14.85 71.34 -15.64
N PRO A 46 14.90 72.36 -16.54
CA PRO A 46 15.23 72.13 -17.96
C PRO A 46 16.56 71.41 -18.17
N LYS A 47 17.56 71.72 -17.33
CA LYS A 47 18.87 71.05 -17.33
C LYS A 47 18.75 69.57 -16.95
N GLY A 48 18.07 69.25 -15.84
CA GLY A 48 17.89 67.88 -15.38
C GLY A 48 17.03 67.03 -16.32
N ALA A 49 16.02 67.63 -16.95
CA ALA A 49 15.19 66.98 -17.97
C ALA A 49 16.02 66.55 -19.19
N LYS A 50 16.86 67.46 -19.71
CA LYS A 50 17.75 67.18 -20.84
C LYS A 50 18.72 66.04 -20.52
N GLU A 51 19.41 66.12 -19.39
CA GLU A 51 20.39 65.12 -18.97
C GLU A 51 19.77 63.73 -18.75
N ASN A 52 18.58 63.67 -18.12
CA ASN A 52 17.88 62.41 -17.90
C ASN A 52 17.39 61.81 -19.22
N LEU A 53 16.83 62.63 -20.11
CA LEU A 53 16.38 62.17 -21.41
C LEU A 53 17.55 61.65 -22.25
N GLU A 54 18.67 62.36 -22.31
CA GLU A 54 19.88 61.94 -23.03
C GLU A 54 20.40 60.56 -22.57
N SER A 55 20.25 60.23 -21.28
CA SER A 55 20.69 58.93 -20.74
C SER A 55 19.88 57.73 -21.24
N ILE A 56 18.64 57.95 -21.69
CA ILE A 56 17.72 56.88 -22.09
C ILE A 56 17.23 57.00 -23.54
N ILE A 57 17.44 58.14 -24.21
CA ILE A 57 16.85 58.45 -25.52
C ILE A 57 17.18 57.40 -26.59
N LYS A 58 18.38 56.81 -26.50
CA LYS A 58 18.85 55.73 -27.38
C LYS A 58 18.11 54.40 -27.18
N LEU A 59 17.53 54.20 -26.00
CA LEU A 59 16.79 52.99 -25.62
C LEU A 59 15.28 53.13 -25.89
N LEU A 60 14.77 54.36 -26.00
CA LEU A 60 13.35 54.62 -26.21
C LEU A 60 12.76 53.98 -27.48
N PRO A 61 13.45 53.97 -28.65
CA PRO A 61 12.93 53.29 -29.84
C PRO A 61 12.66 51.80 -29.59
N HIS A 62 13.57 51.12 -28.88
CA HIS A 62 13.39 49.72 -28.54
C HIS A 62 12.25 49.51 -27.52
N ALA A 63 12.16 50.39 -26.52
CA ALA A 63 11.07 50.38 -25.55
C ALA A 63 9.69 50.57 -26.20
N CYS A 64 9.59 51.44 -27.22
CA CYS A 64 8.36 51.64 -28.00
C CYS A 64 7.97 50.40 -28.80
N ILE A 65 8.93 49.71 -29.42
CA ILE A 65 8.67 48.46 -30.17
C ILE A 65 8.16 47.36 -29.22
N GLN A 66 8.77 47.24 -28.03
CA GLN A 66 8.31 46.29 -27.01
C GLN A 66 6.92 46.64 -26.46
N ALA A 67 6.63 47.93 -26.28
CA ALA A 67 5.30 48.39 -25.84
C ALA A 67 4.21 48.06 -26.87
N ALA A 68 4.53 48.14 -28.18
CA ALA A 68 3.63 47.80 -29.27
C ALA A 68 3.48 46.27 -29.54
N GLY A 69 4.01 45.41 -28.65
CA GLY A 69 3.85 43.95 -28.74
C GLY A 69 4.83 43.23 -29.69
N GLY A 70 5.95 43.85 -30.07
CA GLY A 70 6.98 43.22 -30.90
C GLY A 70 7.62 41.98 -30.25
N ASP A 71 7.84 40.91 -31.04
CA ASP A 71 8.49 39.68 -30.58
C ASP A 71 9.96 39.93 -30.22
N SER A 72 10.28 39.83 -28.94
CA SER A 72 11.63 40.06 -28.42
C SER A 72 12.66 39.09 -29.00
N ARG A 73 12.25 37.88 -29.43
CA ARG A 73 13.19 36.88 -29.99
C ARG A 73 13.69 37.25 -31.38
N VAL A 74 12.88 37.93 -32.18
CA VAL A 74 13.26 38.41 -33.52
C VAL A 74 14.20 39.62 -33.42
N ILE A 75 14.09 40.41 -32.36
CA ILE A 75 14.96 41.57 -32.12
C ILE A 75 16.34 41.15 -31.57
N HIS A 76 16.42 40.02 -30.85
CA HIS A 76 17.68 39.50 -30.28
C HIS A 76 18.45 38.54 -31.21
N SER A 77 17.96 38.23 -32.42
CA SER A 77 18.59 37.26 -33.33
C SER A 77 19.95 37.72 -33.91
N GLY A 78 20.25 39.02 -33.87
CA GLY A 78 21.51 39.61 -34.32
C GLY A 78 22.66 39.62 -33.28
N GLY A 79 22.40 39.16 -32.06
CA GLY A 79 23.36 39.19 -30.95
C GLY A 79 23.59 40.58 -30.35
N MET A 80 24.21 40.62 -29.16
CA MET A 80 24.37 41.83 -28.34
C MET A 80 25.13 42.96 -29.06
N LYS A 81 26.09 42.60 -29.93
CA LYS A 81 26.88 43.54 -30.74
C LYS A 81 26.08 44.31 -31.79
N GLN A 82 25.02 43.71 -32.36
CA GLN A 82 24.17 44.40 -33.33
C GLN A 82 23.25 45.41 -32.62
N LEU A 83 22.72 45.02 -31.45
CA LEU A 83 21.90 45.90 -30.61
C LEU A 83 22.69 47.10 -30.06
N GLU A 84 23.95 46.90 -29.64
CA GLU A 84 24.84 47.99 -29.22
C GLU A 84 25.14 48.98 -30.37
N LYS A 85 25.29 48.46 -31.59
CA LYS A 85 25.52 49.27 -32.80
C LYS A 85 24.27 50.05 -33.22
N GLU A 86 23.10 49.43 -33.19
CA GLU A 86 21.81 50.06 -33.52
C GLU A 86 21.36 51.07 -32.45
N ALA A 87 21.68 50.82 -31.17
CA ALA A 87 21.46 51.77 -30.08
C ALA A 87 22.56 52.85 -29.97
N GLY A 88 23.66 52.75 -30.72
CA GLY A 88 24.78 53.69 -30.67
C GLY A 88 25.45 53.78 -29.30
N VAL A 89 25.58 52.66 -28.58
CA VAL A 89 26.21 52.56 -27.25
C VAL A 89 27.55 51.84 -27.40
N ALA A 90 28.65 52.49 -27.03
CA ALA A 90 29.99 51.88 -27.03
C ALA A 90 30.37 51.42 -25.62
N SER A 91 30.87 50.19 -25.48
CA SER A 91 31.41 49.68 -24.20
C SER A 91 32.79 50.28 -23.92
N SER A 92 32.93 51.02 -22.81
CA SER A 92 34.24 51.38 -22.26
C SER A 92 34.87 50.13 -21.61
N GLY A 93 35.95 49.61 -22.21
CA GLY A 93 36.67 48.44 -21.73
C GLY A 93 37.34 48.67 -20.38
N GLY A 94 37.02 47.81 -19.41
CA GLY A 94 37.77 47.61 -18.18
C GLY A 94 38.50 46.27 -18.25
N VAL A 95 39.82 46.32 -18.14
CA VAL A 95 40.75 45.19 -18.19
C VAL A 95 40.55 44.29 -16.98
N HIS A 96 40.37 42.98 -17.21
CA HIS A 96 40.65 41.96 -16.21
C HIS A 96 41.43 40.80 -16.86
N ASP A 97 42.61 40.56 -16.31
CA ASP A 97 43.56 39.52 -16.69
C ASP A 97 42.94 38.12 -16.64
N HIS A 98 43.06 37.40 -17.75
CA HIS A 98 42.90 35.95 -17.77
C HIS A 98 44.25 35.30 -18.06
N HIS A 99 44.82 34.67 -17.04
CA HIS A 99 45.96 33.78 -17.15
C HIS A 99 45.64 32.60 -18.09
N SER A 100 46.32 32.54 -19.23
CA SER A 100 46.39 31.38 -20.11
C SER A 100 47.61 30.54 -19.76
N HIS A 101 47.41 29.29 -19.34
CA HIS A 101 48.46 28.28 -19.40
C HIS A 101 48.25 27.37 -20.61
N LEU A 102 49.30 27.35 -21.42
CA LEU A 102 49.53 26.63 -22.66
C LEU A 102 49.46 25.11 -22.46
N TYR A 103 48.97 24.41 -23.47
CA TYR A 103 49.38 23.04 -23.77
C TYR A 103 50.06 23.03 -25.14
N GLU A 104 51.33 22.62 -25.14
CA GLU A 104 52.19 22.45 -26.31
C GLU A 104 51.67 21.36 -27.25
N SER A 105 51.76 21.67 -28.54
CA SER A 105 51.70 20.74 -29.65
C SER A 105 53.03 20.00 -29.82
N GLY A 106 52.98 18.68 -29.95
CA GLY A 106 54.08 17.88 -30.51
C GLY A 106 53.49 16.80 -31.40
N GLY A 107 53.51 17.02 -32.72
CA GLY A 107 53.10 16.02 -33.70
C GLY A 107 54.29 15.19 -34.17
N LEU A 108 54.03 13.94 -34.54
CA LEU A 108 54.81 13.16 -35.52
C LEU A 108 53.87 12.18 -36.23
N ALA A 109 54.05 12.07 -37.54
CA ALA A 109 53.25 11.28 -38.49
C ALA A 109 53.83 9.85 -38.66
N SER A 110 52.96 8.87 -38.95
CA SER A 110 52.95 8.10 -40.22
C SER A 110 52.07 6.83 -40.13
N ASP A 111 51.44 6.52 -41.27
CA ASP A 111 50.69 5.35 -41.75
C ASP A 111 50.70 4.03 -40.93
N ASP A 112 49.51 3.43 -40.73
CA ASP A 112 49.04 2.26 -41.51
C ASP A 112 47.72 1.64 -40.98
N ALA A 113 46.85 1.32 -41.94
CA ALA A 113 45.82 0.27 -42.04
C ALA A 113 45.00 -0.30 -40.84
N ALA A 114 43.71 -0.49 -41.16
CA ALA A 114 42.79 -1.56 -40.72
C ALA A 114 41.94 -1.37 -39.43
N GLY A 115 40.73 -0.84 -39.66
CA GLY A 115 39.44 -1.39 -39.23
C GLY A 115 39.23 -1.86 -37.79
N MET A 116 38.45 -1.10 -37.02
CA MET A 116 37.53 -1.67 -36.02
C MET A 116 36.53 -0.60 -35.54
N THR A 117 35.25 -0.93 -35.66
CA THR A 117 34.09 -0.15 -35.20
C THR A 117 33.94 -0.26 -33.68
N SER A 118 33.84 0.87 -32.97
CA SER A 118 33.34 0.90 -31.59
C SER A 118 32.54 2.18 -31.34
N GLY A 119 31.23 2.00 -31.16
CA GLY A 119 30.28 3.06 -30.85
C GLY A 119 30.47 3.56 -29.41
N CYS A 120 30.67 4.87 -29.26
CA CYS A 120 30.75 5.53 -27.96
C CYS A 120 29.33 5.78 -27.44
N GLY A 121 28.91 5.02 -26.43
CA GLY A 121 27.65 5.20 -25.73
C GLY A 121 27.73 6.40 -24.78
N HIS A 122 27.01 7.47 -25.10
CA HIS A 122 26.80 8.61 -24.20
C HIS A 122 25.93 8.20 -23.00
N HIS A 123 26.54 7.91 -21.86
CA HIS A 123 25.84 7.80 -20.58
C HIS A 123 25.49 9.21 -20.07
N HIS A 124 24.25 9.63 -20.28
CA HIS A 124 23.68 10.78 -19.58
C HIS A 124 23.41 10.40 -18.11
N HIS A 125 24.34 10.74 -17.21
CA HIS A 125 23.99 10.82 -15.79
C HIS A 125 23.10 12.03 -15.54
N ALA A 126 21.90 11.78 -15.00
CA ALA A 126 21.01 12.84 -14.55
C ALA A 126 21.71 13.66 -13.44
N PRO A 127 21.69 15.00 -13.48
CA PRO A 127 22.36 15.83 -12.48
C PRO A 127 21.80 15.59 -11.08
N THR A 128 22.68 15.33 -10.10
CA THR A 128 22.35 15.27 -8.67
C THR A 128 22.59 16.64 -8.01
N PRO A 129 21.59 17.25 -7.36
CA PRO A 129 21.76 18.48 -6.59
C PRO A 129 22.76 18.28 -5.44
N ARG A 130 23.62 19.28 -5.18
CA ARG A 130 24.71 19.23 -4.17
C ARG A 130 24.43 20.01 -2.88
N THR A 131 23.22 20.55 -2.70
CA THR A 131 22.84 21.34 -1.53
C THR A 131 22.15 20.48 -0.48
N GLN A 132 22.69 20.45 0.75
CA GLN A 132 22.01 19.88 1.92
C GLN A 132 21.00 20.91 2.45
N GLN A 133 19.75 20.49 2.66
CA GLN A 133 18.72 21.30 3.33
C GLN A 133 18.75 20.97 4.82
N ASP A 134 19.48 21.77 5.60
CA ASP A 134 19.29 21.84 7.05
C ASP A 134 18.07 22.72 7.32
N GLY A 135 16.91 22.10 7.53
CA GLY A 135 15.65 22.79 7.83
C GLY A 135 14.57 21.82 8.32
N GLU A 136 13.56 22.35 9.02
CA GLU A 136 12.38 21.58 9.46
C GLU A 136 11.80 20.73 8.31
N LEU A 137 11.45 19.47 8.59
CA LEU A 137 10.83 18.54 7.63
C LEU A 137 9.39 18.97 7.32
N ARG A 138 9.23 20.05 6.56
CA ARG A 138 7.93 20.59 6.15
C ARG A 138 7.82 20.67 4.63
N SER A 139 6.65 20.32 4.12
CA SER A 139 6.30 20.44 2.71
C SER A 139 6.28 21.91 2.25
N ASN A 140 6.36 22.12 0.93
CA ASN A 140 6.26 23.45 0.32
C ASN A 140 4.96 24.15 0.73
N ASP A 141 5.06 25.42 1.13
CA ASP A 141 3.90 26.29 1.21
C ASP A 141 3.50 26.73 -0.21
N LEU A 142 2.38 26.20 -0.70
CA LEU A 142 1.90 26.51 -2.04
C LEU A 142 1.23 27.89 -2.11
N THR A 143 0.91 28.52 -0.96
CA THR A 143 0.38 29.88 -0.87
C THR A 143 1.46 30.96 -0.81
N GLY A 144 2.70 30.58 -0.50
CA GLY A 144 3.86 31.47 -0.39
C GLY A 144 4.60 31.74 -1.70
N ASP A 145 5.66 32.55 -1.63
CA ASP A 145 6.52 32.90 -2.77
C ASP A 145 7.20 31.64 -3.36
N VAL A 146 7.13 31.51 -4.68
CA VAL A 146 7.73 30.44 -5.48
C VAL A 146 9.24 30.33 -5.25
N THR A 147 9.92 31.44 -4.91
CA THR A 147 11.36 31.44 -4.62
C THR A 147 11.74 30.61 -3.38
N GLN A 148 10.81 30.44 -2.44
CA GLN A 148 11.03 29.72 -1.18
C GLN A 148 10.68 28.23 -1.28
N ARG A 149 10.16 27.76 -2.43
CA ARG A 149 9.79 26.36 -2.64
C ARG A 149 11.04 25.48 -2.75
N HIS A 150 11.06 24.40 -1.98
CA HIS A 150 12.08 23.37 -2.05
C HIS A 150 12.16 22.77 -3.46
N ARG A 151 13.38 22.73 -4.03
CA ARG A 151 13.68 22.10 -5.33
C ARG A 151 14.03 20.61 -5.19
N SER A 152 14.26 20.16 -3.97
CA SER A 152 14.40 18.77 -3.56
C SER A 152 13.33 18.45 -2.53
N SER A 153 12.92 17.18 -2.42
CA SER A 153 11.99 16.80 -1.35
C SER A 153 12.62 17.06 0.02
N PRO A 154 11.92 17.75 0.93
CA PRO A 154 12.40 17.98 2.30
C PRO A 154 12.42 16.66 3.10
N TYR A 155 11.61 15.67 2.71
CA TYR A 155 11.62 14.35 3.35
C TYR A 155 12.80 13.50 2.87
N PRO A 156 13.60 12.92 3.80
CA PRO A 156 14.69 12.02 3.46
C PRO A 156 14.15 10.73 2.82
N MET A 157 15.03 10.06 2.07
CA MET A 157 14.71 8.75 1.52
C MET A 157 14.90 7.68 2.60
N VAL A 158 13.82 7.02 3.02
CA VAL A 158 13.90 5.91 3.98
C VAL A 158 13.96 4.57 3.25
N SER A 159 14.57 3.55 3.85
CA SER A 159 14.50 2.18 3.33
C SER A 159 13.10 1.60 3.53
N VAL A 160 12.74 0.55 2.79
CA VAL A 160 11.45 -0.13 2.98
C VAL A 160 11.33 -0.68 4.40
N LYS A 161 12.41 -1.25 4.95
CA LYS A 161 12.45 -1.74 6.33
C LYS A 161 12.19 -0.64 7.36
N GLU A 162 12.78 0.54 7.18
CA GLU A 162 12.53 1.68 8.09
C GLU A 162 11.11 2.22 7.92
N ALA A 163 10.58 2.27 6.69
CA ALA A 163 9.19 2.63 6.45
C ALA A 163 8.21 1.68 7.17
N HIS A 164 8.42 0.36 7.11
CA HIS A 164 7.61 -0.61 7.86
C HIS A 164 7.66 -0.38 9.37
N LYS A 165 8.86 -0.10 9.91
CA LYS A 165 9.04 0.18 11.34
C LYS A 165 8.29 1.46 11.75
N LEU A 166 8.39 2.52 10.96
CA LEU A 166 7.68 3.78 11.20
C LEU A 166 6.16 3.59 11.15
N VAL A 167 5.65 2.81 10.20
CA VAL A 167 4.23 2.43 10.15
C VAL A 167 3.86 1.70 11.44
N ALA A 168 4.54 0.61 11.76
CA ALA A 168 4.20 -0.23 12.90
C ALA A 168 4.19 0.51 14.25
N GLN A 169 5.06 1.51 14.41
CA GLN A 169 5.15 2.33 15.63
C GLN A 169 4.05 3.39 15.77
N LYS A 170 3.40 3.77 14.67
CA LYS A 170 2.45 4.89 14.62
C LYS A 170 1.02 4.45 14.34
N ILE A 171 0.81 3.18 14.03
CA ILE A 171 -0.51 2.58 13.98
C ILE A 171 -1.11 2.53 15.39
N PRO A 172 -2.36 2.98 15.59
CA PRO A 172 -3.06 2.87 16.87
C PRO A 172 -3.19 1.44 17.37
N ALA A 173 -3.43 1.28 18.67
CA ALA A 173 -3.74 -0.02 19.25
C ALA A 173 -5.06 -0.58 18.68
N SER A 174 -5.11 -1.90 18.47
CA SER A 174 -6.30 -2.61 18.03
C SER A 174 -7.43 -2.50 19.06
N GLU A 175 -8.65 -2.29 18.56
CA GLU A 175 -9.87 -2.26 19.38
C GLU A 175 -10.45 -3.68 19.51
N VAL A 176 -10.98 -4.04 20.68
CA VAL A 176 -11.61 -5.35 20.93
C VAL A 176 -13.13 -5.19 20.91
N VAL A 177 -13.82 -6.11 20.24
CA VAL A 177 -15.28 -6.17 20.15
C VAL A 177 -15.77 -7.59 20.38
N LYS A 178 -16.97 -7.73 20.96
CA LYS A 178 -17.65 -9.03 21.05
C LYS A 178 -18.42 -9.31 19.77
N LYS A 179 -18.31 -10.54 19.28
CA LYS A 179 -19.02 -11.03 18.09
C LYS A 179 -19.66 -12.38 18.38
N LYS A 180 -20.82 -12.59 17.78
CA LYS A 180 -21.49 -13.89 17.77
C LYS A 180 -20.67 -14.90 16.97
N VAL A 181 -20.67 -16.15 17.42
CA VAL A 181 -20.10 -17.27 16.67
C VAL A 181 -21.06 -17.63 15.53
N ASP A 182 -20.77 -17.12 14.34
CA ASP A 182 -21.44 -17.44 13.08
C ASP A 182 -20.45 -17.29 11.90
N ALA A 183 -20.93 -17.50 10.67
CA ALA A 183 -20.10 -17.42 9.48
C ALA A 183 -19.47 -16.03 9.24
N GLY A 184 -20.02 -14.96 9.84
CA GLY A 184 -19.48 -13.60 9.74
C GLY A 184 -18.19 -13.39 10.54
N LEU A 185 -17.79 -14.38 11.35
CA LEU A 185 -16.57 -14.36 12.14
C LEU A 185 -15.31 -14.71 11.32
N VAL A 186 -15.47 -15.24 10.10
CA VAL A 186 -14.33 -15.60 9.24
C VAL A 186 -13.42 -14.39 8.96
N GLY A 187 -12.11 -14.63 9.07
CA GLY A 187 -11.04 -13.65 8.92
C GLY A 187 -10.91 -12.66 10.08
N TYR A 188 -11.60 -12.86 11.21
CA TYR A 188 -11.32 -12.13 12.44
C TYR A 188 -10.20 -12.81 13.24
N ILE A 189 -9.45 -12.01 14.00
CA ILE A 189 -8.42 -12.49 14.92
C ILE A 189 -8.96 -12.46 16.35
N LEU A 190 -8.75 -13.54 17.10
CA LEU A 190 -9.14 -13.64 18.50
C LEU A 190 -8.40 -12.66 19.40
N ALA A 191 -9.15 -11.97 20.27
CA ALA A 191 -8.61 -11.07 21.28
C ALA A 191 -8.47 -11.72 22.67
N GLU A 192 -8.94 -12.96 22.82
CA GLU A 192 -8.90 -13.76 24.04
C GLU A 192 -8.50 -15.22 23.78
N ASP A 193 -8.05 -15.91 24.83
CA ASP A 193 -7.94 -17.37 24.82
C ASP A 193 -9.33 -17.96 25.04
N VAL A 194 -9.77 -18.83 24.13
CA VAL A 194 -11.08 -19.45 24.21
C VAL A 194 -10.95 -20.86 24.77
N ARG A 195 -11.76 -21.19 25.78
CA ARG A 195 -11.72 -22.48 26.49
C ARG A 195 -13.04 -23.22 26.40
N ALA A 196 -12.98 -24.55 26.39
CA ALA A 196 -14.14 -25.41 26.33
C ALA A 196 -15.04 -25.22 27.55
N LYS A 197 -16.33 -24.93 27.32
CA LYS A 197 -17.34 -24.81 28.39
C LYS A 197 -17.90 -26.17 28.82
N GLU A 198 -17.82 -27.14 27.92
CA GLU A 198 -18.40 -28.46 28.07
C GLU A 198 -17.40 -29.50 27.56
N SER A 199 -17.50 -30.72 28.08
CA SER A 199 -16.72 -31.85 27.58
C SER A 199 -17.35 -32.42 26.30
N VAL A 200 -16.53 -32.90 25.37
CA VAL A 200 -16.99 -33.56 24.14
C VAL A 200 -16.45 -35.00 24.09
N PRO A 201 -17.32 -36.03 24.06
CA PRO A 201 -18.77 -35.95 24.26
C PRO A 201 -19.12 -35.56 25.72
N ALA A 202 -20.32 -35.02 25.94
CA ALA A 202 -20.81 -34.61 27.27
C ALA A 202 -21.31 -35.79 28.12
N PHE A 203 -21.46 -36.96 27.49
CA PHE A 203 -21.90 -38.23 28.08
C PHE A 203 -21.11 -39.37 27.45
N ARG A 204 -21.09 -40.55 28.07
CA ARG A 204 -20.49 -41.76 27.47
C ARG A 204 -21.27 -42.11 26.20
N ALA A 205 -20.62 -42.16 25.05
CA ALA A 205 -21.29 -42.32 23.75
C ALA A 205 -20.81 -43.57 23.02
N SER A 206 -21.69 -44.22 22.27
CA SER A 206 -21.30 -45.34 21.41
C SER A 206 -20.45 -44.89 20.22
N ILE A 207 -19.42 -45.67 19.87
CA ILE A 207 -18.61 -45.49 18.65
C ILE A 207 -19.26 -46.20 17.45
N VAL A 208 -20.09 -47.20 17.69
CA VAL A 208 -20.68 -48.10 16.68
C VAL A 208 -22.19 -48.24 16.85
N ASP A 209 -22.86 -48.75 15.81
CA ASP A 209 -24.22 -49.25 15.93
C ASP A 209 -24.18 -50.69 16.47
N GLY A 210 -25.04 -51.00 17.45
CA GLY A 210 -25.06 -52.33 18.05
C GLY A 210 -25.81 -52.39 19.37
N TYR A 211 -25.20 -53.01 20.38
CA TYR A 211 -25.83 -53.26 21.68
C TYR A 211 -24.92 -52.89 22.84
N ALA A 212 -25.43 -52.05 23.74
CA ALA A 212 -24.81 -51.75 25.01
C ALA A 212 -24.96 -52.95 25.94
N VAL A 213 -23.85 -53.37 26.56
CA VAL A 213 -23.75 -54.57 27.39
C VAL A 213 -22.96 -54.33 28.67
N VAL A 214 -23.07 -55.24 29.63
CA VAL A 214 -22.07 -55.39 30.70
C VAL A 214 -20.99 -56.35 30.19
N HIS A 215 -19.74 -55.88 30.08
CA HIS A 215 -18.65 -56.58 29.38
C HIS A 215 -18.32 -57.96 29.99
N THR A 216 -18.65 -58.16 31.27
CA THR A 216 -18.44 -59.43 31.98
C THR A 216 -19.47 -60.51 31.66
N ASP A 217 -20.60 -60.18 31.02
CA ASP A 217 -21.63 -61.17 30.66
C ASP A 217 -21.13 -62.11 29.56
N GLY A 218 -20.37 -61.58 28.59
CA GLY A 218 -19.72 -62.36 27.52
C GLY A 218 -20.70 -62.94 26.49
N VAL A 219 -20.24 -63.98 25.79
CA VAL A 219 -21.00 -64.64 24.70
C VAL A 219 -22.27 -65.30 25.24
N GLY A 220 -23.42 -65.00 24.63
CA GLY A 220 -24.72 -65.52 25.10
C GLY A 220 -25.90 -64.87 24.39
N ILE A 221 -27.12 -65.33 24.71
CA ILE A 221 -28.38 -64.76 24.23
C ILE A 221 -28.98 -63.91 25.36
N TYR A 222 -29.26 -62.65 25.08
CA TYR A 222 -29.76 -61.70 26.07
C TYR A 222 -31.03 -60.98 25.61
N PRO A 223 -31.95 -60.64 26.53
CA PRO A 223 -33.11 -59.84 26.22
C PRO A 223 -32.73 -58.38 25.95
N VAL A 224 -33.34 -57.79 24.91
CA VAL A 224 -33.24 -56.36 24.63
C VAL A 224 -34.26 -55.63 25.50
N VAL A 225 -33.79 -54.91 26.51
CA VAL A 225 -34.66 -54.24 27.52
C VAL A 225 -34.88 -52.75 27.24
N GLY A 226 -34.26 -52.21 26.20
CA GLY A 226 -34.41 -50.82 25.81
C GLY A 226 -33.70 -50.48 24.51
N VAL A 227 -34.03 -49.29 23.99
CA VAL A 227 -33.39 -48.70 22.81
C VAL A 227 -32.89 -47.31 23.17
N SER A 228 -31.57 -47.11 23.08
CA SER A 228 -30.94 -45.81 23.22
C SER A 228 -30.77 -45.19 21.82
N HIS A 229 -31.65 -44.23 21.51
CA HIS A 229 -31.51 -43.37 20.35
C HIS A 229 -30.66 -42.13 20.72
N ALA A 230 -30.06 -41.49 19.73
CA ALA A 230 -29.30 -40.23 19.90
C ALA A 230 -30.18 -39.00 20.28
N ALA A 231 -31.29 -39.21 21.01
CA ALA A 231 -32.20 -38.19 21.50
C ALA A 231 -32.00 -37.96 23.01
N PRO A 232 -32.15 -36.72 23.51
CA PRO A 232 -32.05 -36.44 24.95
C PRO A 232 -33.15 -37.13 25.77
N GLY A 233 -32.81 -37.73 26.92
CA GLY A 233 -33.80 -38.31 27.85
C GLY A 233 -33.19 -39.11 29.01
N GLU A 234 -34.01 -39.43 30.01
CA GLU A 234 -33.64 -40.35 31.10
C GLU A 234 -33.67 -41.80 30.60
N MET A 235 -32.59 -42.55 30.84
CA MET A 235 -32.50 -43.98 30.52
C MET A 235 -32.55 -44.81 31.79
N LYS A 236 -33.25 -45.95 31.72
CA LYS A 236 -33.22 -46.96 32.79
C LYS A 236 -31.81 -47.57 32.88
N PRO A 237 -31.31 -47.88 34.08
CA PRO A 237 -30.07 -48.63 34.24
C PRO A 237 -30.18 -50.02 33.61
N LEU A 238 -29.11 -50.46 32.94
CA LEU A 238 -28.93 -51.79 32.41
C LEU A 238 -28.36 -52.69 33.50
N GLU A 239 -29.04 -53.81 33.77
CA GLU A 239 -28.56 -54.84 34.71
C GLU A 239 -27.74 -55.91 33.99
N ALA A 240 -26.92 -56.67 34.73
CA ALA A 240 -26.19 -57.81 34.17
C ALA A 240 -27.16 -58.86 33.59
N GLY A 241 -26.84 -59.38 32.42
CA GLY A 241 -27.69 -60.28 31.65
C GLY A 241 -28.78 -59.58 30.84
N GLN A 242 -28.74 -58.24 30.72
CA GLN A 242 -29.62 -57.45 29.86
C GLN A 242 -28.79 -56.66 28.85
N ILE A 243 -29.36 -56.39 27.68
CA ILE A 243 -28.74 -55.54 26.66
C ILE A 243 -29.69 -54.44 26.19
N ALA A 244 -29.14 -53.36 25.67
CA ALA A 244 -29.93 -52.29 25.04
C ALA A 244 -29.41 -52.01 23.64
N ARG A 245 -30.31 -51.91 22.67
CA ARG A 245 -29.94 -51.50 21.31
C ARG A 245 -29.46 -50.05 21.36
N ILE A 246 -28.33 -49.75 20.72
CA ILE A 246 -27.72 -48.43 20.73
C ILE A 246 -27.18 -48.07 19.35
N THR A 247 -27.37 -46.82 18.95
CA THR A 247 -26.79 -46.29 17.70
C THR A 247 -25.54 -45.47 17.97
N THR A 248 -24.73 -45.27 16.94
CA THR A 248 -23.52 -44.43 16.97
C THR A 248 -23.84 -43.04 17.51
N GLY A 249 -23.05 -42.57 18.48
CA GLY A 249 -23.23 -41.28 19.14
C GLY A 249 -24.36 -41.23 20.19
N ALA A 250 -25.17 -42.28 20.34
CA ALA A 250 -26.20 -42.31 21.36
C ALA A 250 -25.59 -42.48 22.77
N PRO A 251 -26.27 -41.96 23.81
CA PRO A 251 -25.79 -42.05 25.18
C PRO A 251 -25.83 -43.50 25.67
N LEU A 252 -24.78 -43.89 26.39
CA LEU A 252 -24.66 -45.22 26.98
C LEU A 252 -25.62 -45.33 28.19
N PRO A 253 -26.50 -46.34 28.26
CA PRO A 253 -27.37 -46.54 29.42
C PRO A 253 -26.55 -46.69 30.71
N PRO A 254 -27.00 -46.16 31.86
CA PRO A 254 -26.34 -46.40 33.14
C PRO A 254 -26.16 -47.90 33.39
N GLY A 255 -25.02 -48.35 33.91
CA GLY A 255 -24.74 -49.77 34.14
C GLY A 255 -24.10 -50.51 32.95
N ALA A 256 -24.30 -50.04 31.72
CA ALA A 256 -23.56 -50.57 30.57
C ALA A 256 -22.08 -50.17 30.63
N THR A 257 -21.19 -51.09 30.27
CA THR A 257 -19.74 -50.90 30.35
C THR A 257 -19.03 -50.99 29.00
N ALA A 258 -19.67 -51.55 27.97
CA ALA A 258 -19.13 -51.70 26.62
C ALA A 258 -20.26 -51.70 25.57
N VAL A 259 -19.89 -51.59 24.29
CA VAL A 259 -20.80 -51.78 23.15
C VAL A 259 -20.26 -52.85 22.22
N VAL A 260 -21.11 -53.82 21.86
CA VAL A 260 -20.83 -54.80 20.82
C VAL A 260 -21.42 -54.29 19.51
N MET A 261 -20.61 -54.25 18.45
CA MET A 261 -21.08 -53.83 17.12
C MET A 261 -22.09 -54.84 16.55
N VAL A 262 -23.05 -54.37 15.75
CA VAL A 262 -24.13 -55.22 15.23
C VAL A 262 -23.62 -56.41 14.42
N GLU A 263 -22.47 -56.28 13.76
CA GLU A 263 -21.79 -57.33 13.00
C GLU A 263 -21.38 -58.54 13.85
N ASP A 264 -21.12 -58.33 15.13
CA ASP A 264 -20.77 -59.36 16.10
C ASP A 264 -21.98 -59.90 16.87
N THR A 265 -23.18 -59.75 16.29
CA THR A 265 -24.42 -60.21 16.89
C THR A 265 -25.32 -60.95 15.90
N ARG A 266 -26.27 -61.72 16.42
CA ARG A 266 -27.32 -62.36 15.64
C ARG A 266 -28.66 -62.21 16.33
N ILE A 267 -29.72 -61.91 15.58
CA ILE A 267 -31.08 -61.87 16.13
C ILE A 267 -31.51 -63.29 16.51
N ALA A 268 -31.72 -63.53 17.80
CA ALA A 268 -32.21 -64.81 18.31
C ALA A 268 -33.75 -64.85 18.32
N LYS A 269 -34.39 -63.72 18.62
CA LYS A 269 -35.84 -63.58 18.65
C LYS A 269 -36.27 -62.15 18.31
N ALA A 270 -37.32 -62.03 17.50
CA ALA A 270 -37.98 -60.77 17.18
C ALA A 270 -39.47 -60.84 17.51
N THR A 271 -40.15 -59.69 17.49
CA THR A 271 -41.62 -59.62 17.59
C THR A 271 -42.30 -60.34 16.41
N GLU A 272 -43.57 -60.74 16.58
CA GLU A 272 -44.31 -61.49 15.55
C GLU A 272 -44.47 -60.71 14.23
N ASP A 273 -44.52 -59.38 14.30
CA ASP A 273 -44.54 -58.48 13.15
C ASP A 273 -43.13 -58.15 12.60
N GLY A 274 -42.08 -58.62 13.26
CA GLY A 274 -40.68 -58.46 12.86
C GLY A 274 -40.12 -57.05 13.01
N THR A 275 -40.81 -56.16 13.75
CA THR A 275 -40.41 -54.76 13.88
C THR A 275 -39.42 -54.49 15.02
N GLU A 276 -39.40 -55.34 16.05
CA GLU A 276 -38.51 -55.18 17.22
C GLU A 276 -37.70 -56.44 17.51
N GLU A 277 -36.46 -56.23 17.92
CA GLU A 277 -35.54 -57.26 18.38
C GLU A 277 -35.82 -57.54 19.86
N LEU A 278 -36.17 -58.78 20.22
CA LEU A 278 -36.48 -59.17 21.59
C LEU A 278 -35.30 -59.83 22.30
N GLU A 279 -34.56 -60.69 21.59
CA GLU A 279 -33.37 -61.37 22.11
C GLU A 279 -32.28 -61.39 21.05
N ILE A 280 -31.05 -61.11 21.47
CA ILE A 280 -29.87 -61.07 20.59
C ILE A 280 -28.79 -61.99 21.14
N GLU A 281 -28.20 -62.76 20.25
CA GLU A 281 -27.00 -63.56 20.48
C GLU A 281 -25.76 -62.68 20.27
N ILE A 282 -24.98 -62.48 21.33
CA ILE A 282 -23.67 -61.84 21.29
C ILE A 282 -22.62 -62.88 20.94
N LEU A 283 -21.88 -62.66 19.84
CA LEU A 283 -20.88 -63.60 19.32
C LEU A 283 -19.45 -63.22 19.73
N ALA A 284 -19.20 -61.96 20.06
CA ALA A 284 -17.89 -61.46 20.47
C ALA A 284 -17.48 -62.00 21.86
N SER A 285 -16.32 -62.66 21.91
CA SER A 285 -15.70 -63.14 23.14
C SER A 285 -14.58 -62.21 23.60
N GLY A 286 -14.36 -62.11 24.91
CA GLY A 286 -13.23 -61.34 25.45
C GLY A 286 -13.43 -59.83 25.45
N LEU A 287 -14.70 -59.39 25.54
CA LEU A 287 -15.06 -57.98 25.63
C LEU A 287 -14.33 -57.28 26.78
N THR A 288 -13.79 -56.10 26.48
CA THR A 288 -13.09 -55.27 27.45
C THR A 288 -13.98 -54.14 27.96
N GLU A 289 -13.68 -53.64 29.15
CA GLU A 289 -14.34 -52.45 29.67
C GLU A 289 -14.07 -51.26 28.74
N LEU A 290 -15.09 -50.45 28.46
CA LEU A 290 -15.07 -49.30 27.55
C LEU A 290 -14.88 -49.62 26.07
N GLU A 291 -14.97 -50.88 25.68
CA GLU A 291 -14.90 -51.25 24.27
C GLU A 291 -16.01 -50.58 23.46
N ASN A 292 -15.63 -49.94 22.36
CA ASN A 292 -16.50 -49.13 21.50
C ASN A 292 -17.25 -47.99 22.23
N VAL A 293 -16.71 -47.50 23.35
CA VAL A 293 -17.27 -46.36 24.11
C VAL A 293 -16.34 -45.16 24.05
N ARG A 294 -16.88 -43.98 23.70
CA ARG A 294 -16.25 -42.68 23.96
C ARG A 294 -16.61 -42.20 25.34
N GLU A 295 -15.62 -42.13 26.21
CA GLU A 295 -15.77 -41.59 27.56
C GLU A 295 -16.09 -40.09 27.55
N VAL A 296 -16.65 -39.58 28.66
CA VAL A 296 -16.94 -38.15 28.80
C VAL A 296 -15.65 -37.35 28.65
N GLY A 297 -15.65 -36.44 27.68
CA GLY A 297 -14.49 -35.62 27.36
C GLY A 297 -13.28 -36.38 26.82
N SER A 298 -13.49 -37.53 26.19
CA SER A 298 -12.43 -38.27 25.48
C SER A 298 -11.79 -37.44 24.37
N ASP A 299 -12.59 -36.61 23.69
CA ASP A 299 -12.10 -35.74 22.61
C ASP A 299 -11.66 -34.39 23.16
N MET A 300 -12.35 -33.92 24.21
CA MET A 300 -12.13 -32.61 24.80
C MET A 300 -12.72 -32.49 26.20
N LYS A 301 -11.96 -31.93 27.13
CA LYS A 301 -12.43 -31.72 28.50
C LYS A 301 -12.84 -30.26 28.72
N THR A 302 -13.79 -30.08 29.62
CA THR A 302 -14.15 -28.76 30.13
C THR A 302 -12.90 -28.04 30.64
N GLY A 303 -12.69 -26.79 30.20
CA GLY A 303 -11.55 -25.95 30.55
C GLY A 303 -10.34 -26.06 29.61
N ASP A 304 -10.32 -27.03 28.70
CA ASP A 304 -9.27 -27.17 27.70
C ASP A 304 -9.19 -25.92 26.80
N LEU A 305 -7.97 -25.56 26.42
CA LEU A 305 -7.72 -24.43 25.52
C LEU A 305 -8.09 -24.83 24.09
N LEU A 306 -9.10 -24.17 23.54
CA LEU A 306 -9.59 -24.41 22.17
C LEU A 306 -8.77 -23.63 21.16
N LEU A 307 -8.78 -22.31 21.33
CA LEU A 307 -8.16 -21.36 20.42
C LEU A 307 -7.39 -20.35 21.25
N ARG A 308 -6.19 -20.01 20.77
CA ARG A 308 -5.32 -19.02 21.42
C ARG A 308 -5.69 -17.62 20.95
N LYS A 309 -5.54 -16.65 21.84
CA LYS A 309 -5.50 -15.24 21.49
C LYS A 309 -4.49 -15.03 20.35
N GLY A 310 -4.88 -14.26 19.34
CA GLY A 310 -4.10 -14.00 18.14
C GLY A 310 -4.30 -15.02 17.01
N ALA A 311 -5.07 -16.09 17.22
CA ALA A 311 -5.43 -17.01 16.14
C ALA A 311 -6.48 -16.40 15.21
N GLU A 312 -6.34 -16.66 13.91
CA GLU A 312 -7.33 -16.31 12.88
C GLU A 312 -8.45 -17.35 12.83
N ILE A 313 -9.69 -16.88 12.73
CA ILE A 313 -10.84 -17.74 12.38
C ILE A 313 -10.84 -17.93 10.86
N THR A 314 -10.39 -19.08 10.39
CA THR A 314 -10.08 -19.27 8.98
C THR A 314 -11.32 -19.62 8.15
N ALA A 315 -11.22 -19.44 6.83
CA ALA A 315 -12.25 -19.89 5.88
C ALA A 315 -12.31 -21.43 5.73
N VAL A 316 -11.38 -22.18 6.34
CA VAL A 316 -11.44 -23.65 6.39
C VAL A 316 -12.60 -24.12 7.26
N GLY A 317 -13.01 -23.31 8.25
CA GLY A 317 -14.21 -23.53 9.05
C GLY A 317 -14.02 -24.39 10.31
N GLY A 318 -12.81 -24.89 10.56
CA GLY A 318 -12.51 -25.73 11.72
C GLY A 318 -12.74 -24.99 13.04
N GLU A 319 -12.36 -23.71 13.13
CA GLU A 319 -12.50 -22.91 14.35
C GLU A 319 -13.97 -22.67 14.71
N ILE A 320 -14.83 -22.40 13.73
CA ILE A 320 -16.26 -22.17 13.97
C ILE A 320 -16.93 -23.47 14.46
N GLY A 321 -16.62 -24.61 13.83
CA GLY A 321 -17.15 -25.90 14.26
C GLY A 321 -16.71 -26.26 15.68
N LEU A 322 -15.46 -25.96 16.03
CA LEU A 322 -14.90 -26.17 17.36
C LEU A 322 -15.59 -25.31 18.44
N LEU A 323 -15.84 -24.03 18.15
CA LEU A 323 -16.55 -23.14 19.07
C LEU A 323 -18.01 -23.58 19.25
N ALA A 324 -18.67 -23.98 18.17
CA ALA A 324 -20.06 -24.43 18.19
C ALA A 324 -20.24 -25.76 18.96
N SER A 325 -19.30 -26.69 18.85
CA SER A 325 -19.40 -28.03 19.47
C SER A 325 -19.39 -28.00 21.01
N VAL A 326 -18.86 -26.93 21.61
CA VAL A 326 -18.83 -26.70 23.07
C VAL A 326 -19.76 -25.57 23.53
N GLY A 327 -20.74 -25.18 22.70
CA GLY A 327 -21.76 -24.20 23.08
C GLY A 327 -21.24 -22.76 23.24
N ILE A 328 -20.15 -22.38 22.58
CA ILE A 328 -19.66 -21.00 22.60
C ILE A 328 -20.44 -20.17 21.59
N VAL A 329 -21.19 -19.19 22.09
CA VAL A 329 -22.10 -18.35 21.29
C VAL A 329 -21.52 -16.98 20.94
N GLU A 330 -20.56 -16.49 21.73
CA GLU A 330 -19.91 -15.19 21.54
C GLU A 330 -18.45 -15.26 22.00
N ILE A 331 -17.59 -14.48 21.33
CA ILE A 331 -16.16 -14.36 21.63
C ILE A 331 -15.67 -12.92 21.40
N GLU A 332 -14.55 -12.58 22.01
CA GLU A 332 -13.82 -11.33 21.81
C GLU A 332 -12.85 -11.44 20.64
N VAL A 333 -12.99 -10.53 19.67
CA VAL A 333 -12.13 -10.43 18.49
C VAL A 333 -11.64 -8.99 18.31
N TYR A 334 -10.54 -8.84 17.57
CA TYR A 334 -10.08 -7.53 17.16
C TYR A 334 -10.96 -6.95 16.05
N LYS A 335 -11.37 -5.70 16.20
CA LYS A 335 -12.18 -4.98 15.23
C LYS A 335 -11.40 -4.78 13.93
N LYS A 336 -12.04 -5.10 12.80
CA LYS A 336 -11.51 -4.78 11.48
C LYS A 336 -11.64 -3.27 11.20
N PRO A 337 -10.59 -2.59 10.71
CA PRO A 337 -10.68 -1.16 10.40
C PRO A 337 -11.55 -0.90 9.17
N VAL A 338 -12.25 0.23 9.18
CA VAL A 338 -12.93 0.79 8.01
C VAL A 338 -11.95 1.66 7.23
N VAL A 339 -11.83 1.46 5.92
CA VAL A 339 -10.78 2.06 5.08
C VAL A 339 -11.38 2.94 3.99
N GLY A 340 -11.11 4.24 4.02
CA GLY A 340 -11.54 5.19 2.99
C GLY A 340 -10.53 5.31 1.86
N VAL A 341 -10.99 5.33 0.61
CA VAL A 341 -10.12 5.48 -0.58
C VAL A 341 -10.52 6.70 -1.40
N LEU A 342 -9.56 7.60 -1.61
CA LEU A 342 -9.71 8.85 -2.36
C LEU A 342 -8.68 8.92 -3.50
N SER A 343 -9.12 9.23 -4.72
CA SER A 343 -8.21 9.63 -5.80
C SER A 343 -8.09 11.15 -5.85
N THR A 344 -6.90 11.67 -6.15
CA THR A 344 -6.67 13.11 -6.34
C THR A 344 -6.08 13.40 -7.71
N GLY A 345 -6.52 14.49 -8.32
CA GLY A 345 -5.95 14.98 -9.57
C GLY A 345 -6.97 15.70 -10.45
N ASP A 346 -6.55 16.81 -11.04
CA ASP A 346 -7.39 17.57 -11.97
C ASP A 346 -7.64 16.79 -13.27
N GLU A 347 -6.69 15.97 -13.69
CA GLU A 347 -6.74 15.08 -14.85
C GLU A 347 -7.67 13.87 -14.66
N ILE A 348 -7.99 13.54 -13.41
CA ILE A 348 -8.68 12.30 -13.06
C ILE A 348 -10.18 12.47 -13.31
N VAL A 349 -10.76 11.49 -14.03
CA VAL A 349 -12.20 11.39 -14.31
C VAL A 349 -12.73 10.02 -13.88
N PRO A 350 -14.02 9.90 -13.55
CA PRO A 350 -14.62 8.60 -13.19
C PRO A 350 -14.40 7.55 -14.30
N HIS A 351 -14.16 6.31 -13.91
CA HIS A 351 -13.88 5.23 -14.85
C HIS A 351 -15.12 4.78 -15.63
N ASP A 352 -16.28 4.95 -15.01
CA ASP A 352 -17.64 4.67 -15.50
C ASP A 352 -18.25 5.85 -16.27
N ARG A 353 -17.49 6.93 -16.48
CA ARG A 353 -17.92 8.05 -17.30
C ARG A 353 -18.04 7.63 -18.77
N ASP A 354 -19.25 7.76 -19.32
CA ASP A 354 -19.60 7.35 -20.68
C ASP A 354 -18.92 8.21 -21.77
N GLU A 355 -18.62 9.48 -21.51
CA GLU A 355 -18.01 10.34 -22.53
C GLU A 355 -16.55 9.97 -22.83
N ALA A 356 -16.14 10.20 -24.08
CA ALA A 356 -14.76 10.08 -24.51
C ALA A 356 -13.83 10.98 -23.68
N LEU A 357 -12.58 10.52 -23.49
CA LEU A 357 -11.57 11.31 -22.80
C LEU A 357 -11.21 12.56 -23.60
N LYS A 358 -11.19 13.71 -22.93
CA LYS A 358 -10.61 14.94 -23.46
C LYS A 358 -9.09 14.86 -23.34
N VAL A 359 -8.40 15.71 -24.11
CA VAL A 359 -6.94 15.83 -24.03
C VAL A 359 -6.52 16.18 -22.60
N GLY A 360 -5.64 15.36 -22.02
CA GLY A 360 -5.15 15.52 -20.67
C GLY A 360 -5.98 14.83 -19.58
N GLU A 361 -7.12 14.22 -19.91
CA GLU A 361 -7.88 13.41 -18.96
C GLU A 361 -7.43 11.95 -18.94
N VAL A 362 -7.48 11.32 -17.76
CA VAL A 362 -7.28 9.89 -17.58
C VAL A 362 -8.34 9.33 -16.62
N ARG A 363 -8.78 8.09 -16.88
CA ARG A 363 -9.75 7.41 -16.02
C ARG A 363 -9.14 6.97 -14.71
N ASP A 364 -9.88 7.16 -13.62
CA ASP A 364 -9.52 6.70 -12.28
C ASP A 364 -9.51 5.18 -12.19
N SER A 365 -8.31 4.59 -12.28
CA SER A 365 -8.12 3.14 -12.15
C SER A 365 -7.66 2.73 -10.75
N ASN A 366 -7.11 3.64 -9.96
CA ASN A 366 -6.52 3.31 -8.66
C ASN A 366 -7.59 3.05 -7.62
N ARG A 367 -8.57 3.96 -7.49
CA ARG A 367 -9.63 3.84 -6.50
C ARG A 367 -10.42 2.54 -6.62
N PRO A 368 -10.99 2.16 -7.79
CA PRO A 368 -11.69 0.88 -7.91
C PRO A 368 -10.77 -0.32 -7.65
N THR A 369 -9.49 -0.25 -8.05
CA THR A 369 -8.51 -1.33 -7.77
C THR A 369 -8.28 -1.50 -6.28
N LEU A 370 -8.08 -0.40 -5.54
CA LEU A 370 -7.82 -0.43 -4.11
C LEU A 370 -9.06 -0.83 -3.31
N LEU A 371 -10.25 -0.31 -3.67
CA LEU A 371 -11.51 -0.74 -3.06
C LEU A 371 -11.70 -2.26 -3.20
N ALA A 372 -11.47 -2.81 -4.40
CA ALA A 372 -11.53 -4.25 -4.62
C ALA A 372 -10.49 -5.02 -3.80
N ALA A 373 -9.25 -4.53 -3.73
CA ALA A 373 -8.17 -5.17 -2.98
C ALA A 373 -8.41 -5.16 -1.46
N ILE A 374 -9.04 -4.12 -0.91
CA ILE A 374 -9.41 -4.01 0.50
C ILE A 374 -10.55 -4.98 0.82
N ASN A 375 -11.63 -4.95 0.03
CA ASN A 375 -12.78 -5.82 0.22
C ASN A 375 -12.41 -7.31 0.08
N ALA A 376 -11.54 -7.66 -0.88
CA ALA A 376 -11.05 -9.03 -1.05
C ALA A 376 -10.24 -9.55 0.15
N ARG A 377 -9.76 -8.67 1.04
CA ARG A 377 -9.09 -9.02 2.29
C ARG A 377 -10.02 -8.99 3.50
N GLY A 378 -11.32 -8.82 3.27
CA GLY A 378 -12.35 -8.86 4.31
C GLY A 378 -12.44 -7.60 5.17
N TYR A 379 -11.86 -6.48 4.72
CA TYR A 379 -11.99 -5.15 5.33
C TYR A 379 -13.10 -4.36 4.63
N GLU A 380 -13.75 -3.46 5.36
CA GLU A 380 -14.76 -2.56 4.79
C GLU A 380 -14.07 -1.41 4.05
N ALA A 381 -14.33 -1.29 2.75
CA ALA A 381 -13.81 -0.22 1.92
C ALA A 381 -14.88 0.85 1.65
N VAL A 382 -14.59 2.11 1.97
CA VAL A 382 -15.45 3.28 1.73
C VAL A 382 -14.90 4.09 0.56
N ASP A 383 -15.73 4.29 -0.45
CA ASP A 383 -15.41 5.13 -1.61
C ASP A 383 -15.55 6.61 -1.26
N LEU A 384 -14.44 7.34 -1.24
CA LEU A 384 -14.41 8.79 -0.97
C LEU A 384 -14.42 9.62 -2.27
N GLY A 385 -14.49 8.98 -3.44
CA GLY A 385 -14.59 9.63 -4.74
C GLY A 385 -13.27 10.19 -5.26
N ILE A 386 -13.36 11.30 -6.01
CA ILE A 386 -12.24 11.99 -6.64
C ILE A 386 -12.21 13.44 -6.13
N ALA A 387 -11.12 13.83 -5.49
CA ALA A 387 -10.86 15.22 -5.12
C ALA A 387 -10.06 15.93 -6.22
N LYS A 388 -10.43 17.17 -6.53
CA LYS A 388 -9.64 18.05 -7.41
C LYS A 388 -8.48 18.66 -6.64
N ASP A 389 -7.42 19.04 -7.36
CA ASP A 389 -6.23 19.67 -6.77
C ASP A 389 -6.48 21.17 -6.56
N GLN A 390 -7.57 21.49 -5.85
CA GLN A 390 -7.93 22.85 -5.48
C GLN A 390 -7.93 22.98 -3.95
N PRO A 391 -7.38 24.08 -3.41
CA PRO A 391 -7.56 24.43 -2.01
C PRO A 391 -9.05 24.49 -1.66
N GLY A 392 -9.44 23.98 -0.49
CA GLY A 392 -10.81 23.83 -0.02
C GLY A 392 -11.35 22.41 -0.24
N THR A 393 -11.32 21.92 -1.49
CA THR A 393 -12.00 20.65 -1.83
C THR A 393 -11.36 19.43 -1.18
N LEU A 394 -10.02 19.39 -1.14
CA LEU A 394 -9.30 18.30 -0.50
C LEU A 394 -9.45 18.34 1.02
N GLU A 395 -9.43 19.53 1.64
CA GLU A 395 -9.67 19.67 3.08
C GLU A 395 -11.05 19.17 3.49
N ASP A 396 -12.10 19.57 2.77
CA ASP A 396 -13.48 19.21 3.13
C ASP A 396 -13.69 17.69 3.03
N VAL A 397 -13.20 17.06 1.97
CA VAL A 397 -13.30 15.61 1.78
C VAL A 397 -12.51 14.85 2.84
N LEU A 398 -11.29 15.30 3.17
CA LEU A 398 -10.49 14.65 4.22
C LEU A 398 -11.12 14.82 5.61
N LYS A 399 -11.71 15.98 5.89
CA LYS A 399 -12.41 16.24 7.16
C LYS A 399 -13.64 15.34 7.31
N ASP A 400 -14.44 15.19 6.26
CA ASP A 400 -15.57 14.26 6.23
C ASP A 400 -15.09 12.81 6.40
N ALA A 401 -14.06 12.39 5.66
CA ALA A 401 -13.49 11.06 5.75
C ALA A 401 -12.99 10.72 7.16
N LEU A 402 -12.28 11.64 7.82
CA LEU A 402 -11.80 11.47 9.19
C LEU A 402 -12.91 11.18 10.21
N SER A 403 -14.17 11.53 9.91
CA SER A 403 -15.31 11.20 10.77
C SER A 403 -15.90 9.81 10.51
N LYS A 404 -15.64 9.21 9.34
CA LYS A 404 -16.29 7.99 8.85
C LYS A 404 -15.41 6.75 8.85
N VAL A 405 -14.10 6.91 8.69
CA VAL A 405 -13.18 5.78 8.47
C VAL A 405 -12.05 5.78 9.50
N ASP A 406 -11.42 4.63 9.71
CA ASP A 406 -10.28 4.46 10.62
C ASP A 406 -8.95 4.73 9.92
N VAL A 407 -8.86 4.41 8.63
CA VAL A 407 -7.66 4.56 7.79
C VAL A 407 -8.05 5.27 6.49
N ILE A 408 -7.27 6.27 6.08
CA ILE A 408 -7.47 6.95 4.79
C ILE A 408 -6.36 6.55 3.83
N ILE A 409 -6.72 6.22 2.60
CA ILE A 409 -5.79 6.00 1.48
C ILE A 409 -6.08 7.04 0.42
N THR A 410 -5.06 7.78 0.02
CA THR A 410 -5.12 8.70 -1.12
C THR A 410 -4.22 8.19 -2.25
N THR A 411 -4.57 8.46 -3.51
CA THR A 411 -3.67 8.22 -4.65
C THR A 411 -3.54 9.46 -5.52
N GLY A 412 -2.31 9.79 -5.92
CA GLY A 412 -2.00 11.07 -6.57
C GLY A 412 -1.47 12.10 -5.57
N GLY A 413 -1.06 13.29 -6.04
CA GLY A 413 -0.76 14.42 -5.14
C GLY A 413 0.45 14.28 -4.20
N VAL A 414 1.42 13.38 -4.45
CA VAL A 414 2.50 13.00 -3.51
C VAL A 414 3.93 13.28 -3.94
N SER A 415 4.12 13.89 -5.11
CA SER A 415 5.44 14.13 -5.69
C SER A 415 6.05 15.45 -5.17
N MET A 416 6.62 16.24 -6.08
CA MET A 416 7.14 17.59 -5.87
C MET A 416 6.43 18.62 -6.77
N GLY A 417 5.25 18.29 -7.29
CA GLY A 417 4.46 19.13 -8.18
C GLY A 417 3.82 20.30 -7.44
N GLU A 418 3.54 21.37 -8.18
CA GLU A 418 2.90 22.59 -7.64
C GLU A 418 1.45 22.36 -7.19
N LYS A 419 0.86 21.23 -7.57
CA LYS A 419 -0.49 20.79 -7.22
C LYS A 419 -0.53 19.68 -6.17
N ASP A 420 0.62 19.29 -5.61
CA ASP A 420 0.69 18.28 -4.55
C ASP A 420 0.24 18.89 -3.20
N LEU A 421 -1.06 19.14 -3.07
CA LEU A 421 -1.68 19.80 -1.91
C LEU A 421 -1.72 18.91 -0.66
N LEU A 422 -1.59 17.59 -0.81
CA LEU A 422 -1.85 16.67 0.29
C LEU A 422 -0.89 16.83 1.47
N LYS A 423 0.43 16.86 1.21
CA LYS A 423 1.42 17.01 2.30
C LYS A 423 1.25 18.34 3.04
N PRO A 424 1.08 19.49 2.34
CA PRO A 424 0.74 20.75 2.98
C PRO A 424 -0.56 20.71 3.78
N THR A 425 -1.63 20.14 3.23
CA THR A 425 -2.93 20.04 3.90
C THR A 425 -2.83 19.20 5.18
N ILE A 426 -2.13 18.06 5.15
CA ILE A 426 -1.88 17.23 6.35
C ILE A 426 -1.15 18.04 7.43
N GLU A 427 -0.04 18.68 7.09
CA GLU A 427 0.82 19.36 8.08
C GLU A 427 0.22 20.67 8.62
N ARG A 428 -0.41 21.47 7.75
CA ARG A 428 -0.83 22.85 8.07
C ARG A 428 -2.29 22.93 8.51
N THR A 429 -3.20 22.22 7.83
CA THR A 429 -4.63 22.27 8.13
C THR A 429 -4.99 21.31 9.25
N PHE A 430 -4.50 20.08 9.17
CA PHE A 430 -4.87 19.01 10.09
C PHE A 430 -3.88 18.81 11.24
N ASN A 431 -2.81 19.60 11.30
CA ASN A 431 -1.71 19.44 12.26
C ASN A 431 -1.17 18.00 12.32
N GLY A 432 -1.24 17.29 11.19
CA GLY A 432 -0.76 15.94 11.04
C GLY A 432 0.75 15.87 10.95
N THR A 433 1.29 14.69 11.24
CA THR A 433 2.73 14.42 11.18
C THR A 433 3.02 13.48 10.03
N ILE A 434 3.84 13.91 9.08
CA ILE A 434 4.38 13.04 8.03
C ILE A 434 5.59 12.31 8.58
N HIS A 435 5.50 10.98 8.69
CA HIS A 435 6.57 10.15 9.24
C HIS A 435 7.61 9.80 8.17
N PHE A 436 7.17 9.62 6.93
CA PHE A 436 8.03 9.60 5.75
C PHE A 436 7.26 10.03 4.51
N GLY A 437 7.95 10.67 3.57
CA GLY A 437 7.39 11.10 2.28
C GLY A 437 8.06 10.46 1.06
N ARG A 438 9.09 9.64 1.26
CA ARG A 438 9.86 8.98 0.19
C ARG A 438 10.47 7.66 0.66
N VAL A 439 10.35 6.62 -0.17
CA VAL A 439 10.89 5.28 0.11
C VAL A 439 11.84 4.83 -1.01
N ALA A 440 12.97 4.24 -0.61
CA ALA A 440 14.00 3.69 -1.50
C ALA A 440 13.54 2.37 -2.12
N MET A 441 12.64 2.46 -3.10
CA MET A 441 12.07 1.29 -3.79
C MET A 441 11.62 1.61 -5.21
N LYS A 442 11.34 0.56 -5.98
CA LYS A 442 10.70 0.61 -7.29
C LYS A 442 9.64 -0.49 -7.44
N PRO A 443 8.44 -0.19 -7.96
CA PRO A 443 7.83 1.15 -7.98
C PRO A 443 7.53 1.64 -6.55
N GLY A 444 7.11 2.90 -6.35
CA GLY A 444 6.69 3.36 -5.01
C GLY A 444 7.46 4.51 -4.37
N LYS A 445 8.43 5.13 -5.06
CA LYS A 445 9.29 6.19 -4.50
C LYS A 445 8.55 7.28 -3.69
N PRO A 446 7.44 7.89 -4.15
CA PRO A 446 6.80 9.01 -3.43
C PRO A 446 5.78 8.56 -2.37
N THR A 447 5.74 7.27 -2.01
CA THR A 447 4.82 6.78 -0.97
C THR A 447 5.03 7.57 0.32
N THR A 448 3.93 8.06 0.87
CA THR A 448 3.91 8.90 2.07
C THR A 448 3.03 8.25 3.12
N PHE A 449 3.47 8.28 4.37
CA PHE A 449 2.69 7.85 5.53
C PHE A 449 2.67 8.96 6.57
N ALA A 450 1.49 9.24 7.10
CA ALA A 450 1.28 10.26 8.11
C ALA A 450 0.20 9.83 9.11
N THR A 451 0.15 10.55 10.22
CA THR A 451 -0.94 10.44 11.21
C THR A 451 -1.57 11.80 11.43
N ILE A 452 -2.90 11.85 11.41
CA ILE A 452 -3.68 13.06 11.68
C ILE A 452 -4.27 12.96 13.09
N PRO A 453 -4.00 13.92 14.01
CA PRO A 453 -4.62 13.91 15.32
C PRO A 453 -6.14 14.04 15.21
N VAL A 454 -6.86 13.21 15.95
CA VAL A 454 -8.32 13.26 16.10
C VAL A 454 -8.67 13.27 17.59
N GLY A 455 -9.28 14.37 18.06
CA GLY A 455 -9.50 14.57 19.49
C GLY A 455 -8.20 14.78 20.28
N ALA A 456 -8.25 14.61 21.61
CA ALA A 456 -7.13 14.97 22.49
C ALA A 456 -5.96 13.97 22.46
N ASN A 457 -6.23 12.67 22.31
CA ASN A 457 -5.24 11.59 22.48
C ASN A 457 -5.34 10.46 21.43
N ALA A 458 -5.99 10.71 20.29
CA ALA A 458 -6.07 9.74 19.20
C ALA A 458 -5.53 10.32 17.90
N SER A 459 -5.12 9.45 16.99
CA SER A 459 -4.70 9.84 15.65
C SER A 459 -5.13 8.78 14.65
N LYS A 460 -5.45 9.21 13.43
CA LYS A 460 -5.81 8.32 12.32
C LYS A 460 -4.68 8.26 11.30
N PRO A 461 -4.29 7.05 10.86
CA PRO A 461 -3.29 6.90 9.81
C PRO A 461 -3.85 7.31 8.44
N ILE A 462 -3.00 7.97 7.67
CA ILE A 462 -3.23 8.26 6.25
C ILE A 462 -2.05 7.78 5.42
N PHE A 463 -2.35 7.02 4.38
CA PHE A 463 -1.38 6.54 3.40
C PHE A 463 -1.62 7.25 2.08
N SER A 464 -0.60 7.95 1.59
CA SER A 464 -0.66 8.52 0.27
C SER A 464 0.23 7.80 -0.71
N LEU A 465 -0.44 7.09 -1.61
CA LEU A 465 0.15 6.20 -2.57
C LEU A 465 0.42 6.94 -3.89
N PRO A 466 1.40 6.50 -4.68
CA PRO A 466 1.70 7.14 -5.96
C PRO A 466 0.53 7.02 -6.94
N GLY A 467 0.25 8.08 -7.70
CA GLY A 467 -0.83 8.07 -8.71
C GLY A 467 -0.62 7.09 -9.87
N ASN A 468 0.61 6.60 -10.08
CA ASN A 468 0.92 5.57 -11.06
C ASN A 468 0.30 4.22 -10.66
N PRO A 469 -0.56 3.58 -11.48
CA PRO A 469 -1.40 2.49 -11.00
C PRO A 469 -0.67 1.25 -10.46
N ALA A 470 0.37 0.76 -11.15
CA ALA A 470 1.13 -0.38 -10.64
C ALA A 470 1.89 -0.03 -9.35
N SER A 471 2.21 1.26 -9.15
CA SER A 471 2.84 1.70 -7.90
C SER A 471 1.84 1.69 -6.75
N ALA A 472 0.62 2.20 -6.97
CA ALA A 472 -0.43 2.22 -5.97
C ALA A 472 -0.69 0.83 -5.40
N THR A 473 -0.92 -0.16 -6.27
CA THR A 473 -1.19 -1.55 -5.85
C THR A 473 0.00 -2.20 -5.13
N VAL A 474 1.23 -2.01 -5.63
CA VAL A 474 2.44 -2.51 -4.95
C VAL A 474 2.57 -1.90 -3.54
N THR A 475 2.39 -0.59 -3.42
CA THR A 475 2.54 0.11 -2.14
C THR A 475 1.40 -0.17 -1.17
N PHE A 476 0.20 -0.47 -1.68
CA PHE A 476 -0.90 -0.99 -0.86
C PHE A 476 -0.50 -2.31 -0.20
N HIS A 477 -0.03 -3.28 -0.99
CA HIS A 477 0.37 -4.59 -0.47
C HIS A 477 1.56 -4.52 0.49
N LEU A 478 2.49 -3.58 0.27
CA LEU A 478 3.69 -3.44 1.09
C LEU A 478 3.45 -2.64 2.38
N PHE A 479 2.66 -1.57 2.37
CA PHE A 479 2.57 -0.67 3.53
C PHE A 479 1.19 -0.65 4.16
N VAL A 480 0.14 -0.58 3.34
CA VAL A 480 -1.23 -0.44 3.82
C VAL A 480 -1.72 -1.77 4.39
N LEU A 481 -1.60 -2.86 3.66
CA LEU A 481 -2.09 -4.16 4.10
C LEU A 481 -1.47 -4.61 5.43
N PRO A 482 -0.15 -4.48 5.67
CA PRO A 482 0.42 -4.75 6.99
C PRO A 482 -0.14 -3.86 8.09
N ALA A 483 -0.39 -2.58 7.82
CA ALA A 483 -1.03 -1.69 8.79
C ALA A 483 -2.47 -2.11 9.13
N LEU A 484 -3.25 -2.52 8.11
CA LEU A 484 -4.62 -3.03 8.31
C LEU A 484 -4.62 -4.33 9.12
N ARG A 485 -3.66 -5.22 8.85
CA ARG A 485 -3.46 -6.46 9.61
C ARG A 485 -3.11 -6.18 11.06
N GLN A 486 -2.19 -5.25 11.32
CA GLN A 486 -1.86 -4.84 12.68
C GLN A 486 -3.09 -4.27 13.42
N LEU A 487 -3.87 -3.39 12.77
CA LEU A 487 -5.13 -2.87 13.35
C LEU A 487 -6.13 -3.99 13.64
N ALA A 488 -6.22 -4.99 12.76
CA ALA A 488 -7.09 -6.16 12.92
C ALA A 488 -6.52 -7.25 13.84
N GLY A 489 -5.41 -6.99 14.55
CA GLY A 489 -4.91 -7.86 15.60
C GLY A 489 -3.95 -8.97 15.17
N TYR A 490 -3.51 -8.98 13.90
CA TYR A 490 -2.43 -9.88 13.47
C TYR A 490 -1.15 -9.57 14.25
N ILE A 491 -0.39 -10.62 14.58
CA ILE A 491 0.85 -10.54 15.37
C ILE A 491 2.02 -11.17 14.63
N GLY A 492 3.24 -10.76 14.99
CA GLY A 492 4.47 -11.35 14.45
C GLY A 492 4.58 -11.24 12.93
N ASP A 493 5.01 -12.32 12.29
CA ASP A 493 5.24 -12.37 10.84
C ASP A 493 3.94 -12.36 10.02
N ASP A 494 2.80 -12.74 10.62
CA ASP A 494 1.49 -12.79 9.94
C ASP A 494 0.96 -11.39 9.58
N ILE A 495 1.52 -10.35 10.19
CA ILE A 495 1.29 -8.95 9.81
C ILE A 495 1.71 -8.73 8.34
N HIS A 496 2.76 -9.40 7.87
CA HIS A 496 3.30 -9.22 6.53
C HIS A 496 2.81 -10.29 5.55
N LEU A 497 2.95 -10.01 4.25
CA LEU A 497 2.66 -11.00 3.22
C LEU A 497 3.58 -12.21 3.34
N ALA A 498 3.04 -13.39 3.07
CA ALA A 498 3.80 -14.63 3.03
C ALA A 498 4.95 -14.49 2.03
N LYS A 499 6.14 -14.91 2.46
CA LYS A 499 7.35 -14.96 1.64
C LYS A 499 7.57 -16.38 1.16
N ALA A 500 7.87 -16.54 -0.13
CA ALA A 500 8.25 -17.81 -0.71
C ALA A 500 9.54 -17.66 -1.52
N LEU A 501 10.40 -18.67 -1.47
CA LEU A 501 11.56 -18.74 -2.34
C LEU A 501 11.14 -19.38 -3.66
N VAL A 502 11.34 -18.68 -4.77
CA VAL A 502 10.89 -19.11 -6.11
C VAL A 502 12.03 -19.11 -7.11
N VAL A 503 11.97 -20.03 -8.08
CA VAL A 503 12.93 -20.11 -9.19
C VAL A 503 12.45 -19.22 -10.34
N VAL A 504 13.27 -18.28 -10.81
CA VAL A 504 12.89 -17.39 -11.92
C VAL A 504 13.03 -18.08 -13.28
N GLU A 505 12.01 -17.98 -14.13
CA GLU A 505 11.98 -18.64 -15.45
C GLU A 505 12.68 -17.86 -16.57
N GLN A 506 13.26 -16.71 -16.25
CA GLN A 506 13.82 -15.77 -17.20
C GLN A 506 14.87 -14.87 -16.54
N ASP A 507 15.74 -14.29 -17.36
CA ASP A 507 16.66 -13.25 -16.91
C ASP A 507 15.89 -11.99 -16.50
N LEU A 508 16.22 -11.44 -15.33
CA LEU A 508 15.64 -10.21 -14.80
C LEU A 508 16.74 -9.16 -14.61
N VAL A 509 16.59 -7.99 -15.24
CA VAL A 509 17.55 -6.88 -15.11
C VAL A 509 17.31 -6.16 -13.79
N LEU A 510 18.38 -5.89 -13.06
CA LEU A 510 18.31 -5.19 -11.77
C LEU A 510 18.24 -3.65 -11.95
N ASP A 511 17.51 -2.99 -11.06
CA ASP A 511 17.44 -1.53 -10.95
C ASP A 511 18.46 -1.03 -9.91
N PRO A 512 18.91 0.23 -9.97
CA PRO A 512 19.70 0.82 -8.89
C PRO A 512 19.05 0.72 -7.50
N ARG A 513 17.72 0.70 -7.42
CA ARG A 513 16.96 0.54 -6.17
C ARG A 513 16.40 -0.87 -6.05
N PRO A 514 16.09 -1.34 -4.83
CA PRO A 514 15.28 -2.54 -4.64
C PRO A 514 13.99 -2.48 -5.46
N GLU A 515 13.73 -3.53 -6.24
CA GLU A 515 12.57 -3.62 -7.12
C GLU A 515 11.60 -4.71 -6.64
N TYR A 516 10.33 -4.32 -6.48
CA TYR A 516 9.19 -5.20 -6.24
C TYR A 516 8.55 -5.52 -7.59
N HIS A 517 9.07 -6.57 -8.21
CA HIS A 517 8.81 -6.92 -9.60
C HIS A 517 7.56 -7.80 -9.70
N ARG A 518 6.56 -7.39 -10.49
CA ARG A 518 5.32 -8.17 -10.61
C ARG A 518 5.57 -9.46 -11.35
N ALA A 519 5.15 -10.58 -10.76
CA ALA A 519 5.31 -11.89 -11.32
C ALA A 519 4.07 -12.77 -11.13
N ALA A 520 3.95 -13.75 -12.01
CA ALA A 520 3.07 -14.89 -11.88
C ALA A 520 3.89 -16.07 -11.36
N ILE A 521 3.59 -16.52 -10.13
CA ILE A 521 4.09 -17.76 -9.55
C ILE A 521 3.13 -18.90 -9.91
N ARG A 522 3.71 -20.01 -10.32
CA ARG A 522 3.01 -21.28 -10.54
C ARG A 522 3.74 -22.44 -9.88
N ILE A 523 3.00 -23.50 -9.59
CA ILE A 523 3.58 -24.79 -9.20
C ILE A 523 3.90 -25.56 -10.48
N ASP A 524 5.14 -26.00 -10.64
CA ASP A 524 5.58 -26.83 -11.77
C ASP A 524 5.28 -28.32 -11.56
N LYS A 525 5.60 -29.16 -12.55
CA LYS A 525 5.32 -30.62 -12.51
C LYS A 525 6.08 -31.37 -11.40
N SER A 526 7.14 -30.78 -10.86
CA SER A 526 7.90 -31.33 -9.73
C SER A 526 7.38 -30.87 -8.37
N GLY A 527 6.36 -30.01 -8.35
CA GLY A 527 5.86 -29.35 -7.14
C GLY A 527 6.64 -28.09 -6.75
N GLY A 528 7.60 -27.65 -7.56
CA GLY A 528 8.42 -26.46 -7.30
C GLY A 528 7.71 -25.16 -7.64
N LEU A 529 7.98 -24.10 -6.87
CA LEU A 529 7.50 -22.75 -7.18
C LEU A 529 8.41 -22.07 -8.20
N VAL A 530 7.84 -21.74 -9.35
CA VAL A 530 8.53 -21.01 -10.43
C VAL A 530 7.83 -19.70 -10.71
N ALA A 531 8.61 -18.65 -11.01
CA ALA A 531 8.12 -17.30 -11.22
C ALA A 531 8.45 -16.78 -12.61
N ARG A 532 7.45 -16.18 -13.26
CA ARG A 532 7.56 -15.50 -14.54
C ARG A 532 7.17 -14.03 -14.40
N SER A 533 7.94 -13.12 -14.97
CA SER A 533 7.58 -11.70 -15.00
C SER A 533 6.28 -11.51 -15.78
N THR A 534 5.47 -10.54 -15.38
CA THR A 534 4.30 -10.09 -16.17
C THR A 534 4.69 -9.19 -17.35
N GLY A 535 5.99 -9.07 -17.66
CA GLY A 535 6.52 -8.32 -18.78
C GLY A 535 6.95 -6.90 -18.39
N GLY A 536 6.59 -5.89 -19.18
CA GLY A 536 7.11 -4.53 -19.02
C GLY A 536 6.77 -3.90 -17.66
N GLN A 537 7.79 -3.61 -16.85
CA GLN A 537 7.61 -3.22 -15.45
C GLN A 537 7.36 -1.72 -15.18
N ARG A 538 7.02 -0.91 -16.20
CA ARG A 538 6.76 0.53 -16.02
C ARG A 538 5.68 0.76 -14.97
N SER A 539 5.87 1.76 -14.11
CA SER A 539 4.97 2.07 -12.99
C SER A 539 3.56 2.48 -13.43
N SER A 540 3.41 3.05 -14.62
CA SER A 540 2.13 3.45 -15.21
C SER A 540 1.37 2.30 -15.88
N ARG A 541 2.01 1.14 -16.10
CA ARG A 541 1.41 0.02 -16.84
C ARG A 541 0.59 -0.87 -15.91
N ILE A 542 -0.68 -0.53 -15.69
CA ILE A 542 -1.58 -1.31 -14.83
C ILE A 542 -1.74 -2.78 -15.27
N GLY A 543 -1.74 -3.05 -16.58
CA GLY A 543 -1.86 -4.42 -17.12
C GLY A 543 -0.76 -5.39 -16.67
N SER A 544 0.33 -4.89 -16.08
CA SER A 544 1.33 -5.76 -15.42
C SER A 544 0.85 -6.39 -14.11
N MET A 545 -0.29 -5.95 -13.56
CA MET A 545 -0.92 -6.53 -12.36
C MET A 545 -1.93 -7.62 -12.68
N GLU A 546 -2.50 -7.66 -13.89
CA GLU A 546 -3.60 -8.57 -14.27
C GLU A 546 -3.26 -10.05 -14.02
N ALA A 547 -2.05 -10.46 -14.39
CA ALA A 547 -1.57 -11.83 -14.19
C ALA A 547 -0.72 -12.01 -12.92
N ALA A 548 -0.51 -10.96 -12.13
CA ALA A 548 0.39 -10.98 -11.00
C ALA A 548 -0.29 -11.59 -9.77
N ASN A 549 0.32 -12.62 -9.20
CA ASN A 549 -0.02 -13.14 -7.87
C ASN A 549 1.14 -13.00 -6.87
N ALA A 550 2.26 -12.41 -7.30
CA ALA A 550 3.41 -12.16 -6.45
C ALA A 550 4.23 -10.93 -6.84
N LEU A 551 5.03 -10.46 -5.87
CA LEU A 551 6.06 -9.44 -6.05
C LEU A 551 7.42 -10.06 -5.74
N LEU A 552 8.29 -10.20 -6.74
CA LEU A 552 9.67 -10.63 -6.53
C LEU A 552 10.44 -9.49 -5.86
N CYS A 553 11.16 -9.82 -4.79
CA CYS A 553 12.05 -8.91 -4.08
C CYS A 553 13.43 -8.92 -4.74
N LEU A 554 13.62 -8.07 -5.75
CA LEU A 554 14.91 -7.95 -6.44
C LEU A 554 15.80 -6.95 -5.69
N PRO A 555 17.07 -7.30 -5.40
CA PRO A 555 17.99 -6.37 -4.73
C PRO A 555 18.34 -5.19 -5.64
N GLY A 556 18.66 -4.05 -5.04
CA GLY A 556 19.19 -2.91 -5.80
C GLY A 556 20.63 -3.16 -6.24
N LEU A 557 21.07 -2.58 -7.37
CA LEU A 557 22.47 -2.67 -7.80
C LEU A 557 23.45 -2.16 -6.72
N SER A 558 23.03 -1.17 -5.93
CA SER A 558 23.80 -0.67 -4.79
C SER A 558 24.04 -1.71 -3.69
N GLU A 559 23.24 -2.79 -3.64
CA GLU A 559 23.30 -3.82 -2.60
C GLU A 559 24.12 -5.05 -3.04
N VAL A 560 24.11 -5.39 -4.34
CA VAL A 560 24.82 -6.57 -4.89
C VAL A 560 26.20 -6.25 -5.49
N GLY A 561 26.56 -4.96 -5.60
CA GLY A 561 27.81 -4.50 -6.18
C GLY A 561 27.88 -4.62 -7.72
N ASP A 562 28.81 -3.91 -8.37
CA ASP A 562 28.86 -3.71 -9.83
C ASP A 562 28.99 -4.99 -10.69
N LYS A 563 29.15 -6.17 -10.09
CA LYS A 563 29.38 -7.43 -10.81
C LYS A 563 28.09 -8.14 -11.25
N ARG A 564 26.94 -7.87 -10.63
CA ARG A 564 25.68 -8.56 -10.93
C ARG A 564 24.61 -7.57 -11.39
N THR A 565 24.45 -7.46 -12.71
CA THR A 565 23.46 -6.57 -13.35
C THR A 565 22.10 -7.23 -13.62
N ARG A 566 22.03 -8.55 -13.42
CA ARG A 566 20.82 -9.36 -13.65
C ARG A 566 20.73 -10.53 -12.67
N ILE A 567 19.50 -11.00 -12.46
CA ILE A 567 19.21 -12.33 -11.93
C ILE A 567 19.01 -13.27 -13.13
N PRO A 568 19.90 -14.26 -13.37
CA PRO A 568 19.73 -15.20 -14.47
C PRO A 568 18.57 -16.17 -14.22
N ARG A 569 18.01 -16.68 -15.32
CA ARG A 569 17.06 -17.80 -15.27
C ARG A 569 17.61 -18.95 -14.43
N GLY A 570 16.76 -19.54 -13.58
CA GLY A 570 17.10 -20.68 -12.72
C GLY A 570 17.52 -20.29 -11.30
N ASP A 571 17.82 -19.00 -11.06
CA ASP A 571 18.14 -18.52 -9.73
C ASP A 571 16.92 -18.42 -8.83
N LYS A 572 17.18 -18.53 -7.52
CA LYS A 572 16.16 -18.40 -6.49
C LYS A 572 16.06 -16.95 -6.01
N VAL A 573 14.83 -16.45 -5.88
CA VAL A 573 14.52 -15.09 -5.42
C VAL A 573 13.37 -15.17 -4.42
N GLU A 574 13.39 -14.31 -3.41
CA GLU A 574 12.25 -14.15 -2.50
C GLU A 574 11.08 -13.47 -3.20
N ALA A 575 9.87 -13.97 -2.97
CA ALA A 575 8.65 -13.39 -3.51
C ALA A 575 7.61 -13.20 -2.41
N LEU A 576 6.94 -12.05 -2.42
CA LEU A 576 5.77 -11.76 -1.60
C LEU A 576 4.52 -12.24 -2.33
N ILE A 577 3.74 -13.10 -1.69
CA ILE A 577 2.51 -13.65 -2.28
C ILE A 577 1.36 -12.65 -2.08
N ILE A 578 0.80 -12.14 -3.17
CA ILE A 578 -0.30 -11.15 -3.16
C ILE A 578 -1.64 -11.73 -3.61
N GLY A 579 -1.64 -12.92 -4.24
CA GLY A 579 -2.84 -13.63 -4.67
C GLY A 579 -2.63 -15.15 -4.69
N GLU A 580 -3.63 -15.89 -5.16
CA GLU A 580 -3.60 -17.35 -5.17
C GLU A 580 -2.51 -17.92 -6.10
N LEU A 581 -1.90 -19.03 -5.67
CA LEU A 581 -0.93 -19.76 -6.47
C LEU A 581 -1.66 -20.56 -7.55
N LYS A 582 -1.20 -20.43 -8.80
CA LYS A 582 -1.78 -21.18 -9.93
C LYS A 582 -1.04 -22.50 -10.12
N VAL A 583 -1.75 -23.56 -10.46
CA VAL A 583 -1.14 -24.84 -10.84
C VAL A 583 -0.96 -24.88 -12.35
N SER A 584 0.20 -25.34 -12.82
CA SER A 584 0.42 -25.59 -14.25
C SER A 584 -0.33 -26.86 -14.63
N GLY A 585 -1.16 -26.81 -15.67
CA GLY A 585 -2.09 -27.87 -16.09
C GLY A 585 -1.69 -29.30 -15.70
N PHE A 586 -2.62 -29.97 -14.99
CA PHE A 586 -2.63 -31.41 -14.79
C PHE A 586 -2.71 -32.13 -16.15
#